data_AF-A0A5B9Y3M9-F1
#
_entry.id   AF-A0A5B9Y3M9-F1
#
_cell.length_a   1.000
_cell.length_b   1.000
_cell.length_c   1.000
_cell.angle_alpha   90.00
_cell.angle_beta   90.00
_cell.angle_gamma   90.00
#
_symmetry.space_group_name_H-M   'P 1'
#
loop_
_entity.id
_entity.type
_entity.pdbx_description
1 polymer ?
#
loop_
_entity_poly.entity_id
_entity_poly.type
_entity_poly.pdbx_seq_one_letter_code
_entity_poly.pdbx_strand_id
1 'polypeptide(L)'
;MANYIKLTKQEILEKDFEVEYKGYKVEDVDAFLDMISEDYKLFAENEAKKDRKIQELEIAYNQLQEEHTNVLAALKLTKQQQEELAKQGLSSSALVKRISMLEKANSEKD
;
A
#
# COMPACT_ATOMS: atom_id res chain seq x y z
N MET A 1 10.26 -22.74 -9.28
CA MET A 1 11.33 -21.82 -9.71
C MET A 1 12.31 -21.72 -8.56
N ALA A 2 13.56 -22.16 -8.76
CA ALA A 2 14.54 -22.23 -7.68
C ALA A 2 15.22 -20.86 -7.50
N ASN A 3 14.63 -19.99 -6.67
CA ASN A 3 15.24 -18.74 -6.20
C ASN A 3 16.13 -19.03 -4.99
N TYR A 4 17.25 -19.71 -5.21
CA TYR A 4 18.25 -19.86 -4.16
C TYR A 4 19.54 -19.19 -4.62
N ILE A 5 19.88 -18.10 -3.94
CA ILE A 5 21.23 -17.54 -3.98
C ILE A 5 22.15 -18.65 -3.47
N LYS A 6 23.00 -19.17 -4.36
CA LYS A 6 23.84 -20.35 -4.08
C LYS A 6 25.11 -20.01 -3.29
N LEU A 7 25.50 -18.74 -3.29
CA LEU A 7 26.74 -18.25 -2.71
C LEU A 7 26.48 -16.93 -2.01
N THR A 8 27.00 -16.80 -0.81
CA THR A 8 27.04 -15.54 -0.05
C THR A 8 28.31 -14.76 -0.38
N LYS A 9 28.31 -13.45 -0.11
CA LYS A 9 29.51 -12.60 -0.24
C LYS A 9 30.73 -13.22 0.45
N GLN A 10 30.51 -13.76 1.65
CA GLN A 10 31.57 -14.36 2.46
C GLN A 10 32.11 -15.64 1.82
N GLU A 11 31.25 -16.52 1.32
CA GLU A 11 31.68 -17.74 0.63
C GLU A 11 32.47 -17.46 -0.65
N ILE A 12 32.22 -16.33 -1.33
CA ILE A 12 32.98 -15.90 -2.50
C ILE A 12 34.38 -15.41 -2.10
N LEU A 13 34.49 -14.66 -1.00
CA LEU A 13 35.76 -14.13 -0.48
C LEU A 13 36.65 -15.22 0.14
N GLU A 14 36.07 -16.23 0.78
CA GLU A 14 36.80 -17.32 1.42
C GLU A 14 37.10 -18.48 0.44
N LYS A 15 36.78 -18.32 -0.84
CA LYS A 15 36.94 -19.39 -1.83
C LYS A 15 38.39 -19.50 -2.32
N ASP A 16 39.07 -20.52 -1.85
CA ASP A 16 40.37 -20.91 -2.39
C ASP A 16 40.22 -21.75 -3.67
N PHE A 17 40.99 -21.39 -4.70
CA PHE A 17 41.08 -22.12 -5.97
C PHE A 17 42.41 -22.87 -6.07
N GLU A 18 42.36 -24.10 -6.59
CA GLU A 18 43.57 -24.85 -6.91
C GLU A 18 44.30 -24.23 -8.11
N VAL A 19 45.62 -24.08 -8.01
CA VAL A 19 46.44 -23.48 -9.06
C VAL A 19 46.97 -24.57 -9.99
N GLU A 20 46.56 -24.52 -11.26
CA GLU A 20 47.07 -25.41 -12.32
C GLU A 20 48.06 -24.70 -13.25
N TYR A 21 48.96 -25.48 -13.88
CA TYR A 21 50.02 -24.99 -14.78
C TYR A 21 49.51 -24.22 -16.01
N LYS A 22 48.23 -24.38 -16.37
CA LYS A 22 47.54 -23.61 -17.43
C LYS A 22 46.26 -22.94 -16.92
N GLY A 23 46.31 -22.41 -15.70
CA GLY A 23 45.20 -21.68 -15.07
C GLY A 23 45.14 -20.19 -15.42
N TYR A 24 44.07 -19.55 -14.93
CA TYR A 24 44.00 -18.09 -14.86
C TYR A 24 45.01 -17.54 -13.86
N LYS A 25 45.43 -16.29 -14.04
CA LYS A 25 46.26 -15.61 -13.06
C LYS A 25 45.45 -15.36 -11.80
N VAL A 26 46.03 -15.69 -10.65
CA VAL A 26 45.41 -15.51 -9.33
C VAL A 26 44.98 -14.05 -9.14
N GLU A 27 45.86 -13.10 -9.46
CA GLU A 27 45.60 -11.66 -9.34
C GLU A 27 44.37 -11.19 -10.14
N ASP A 28 44.17 -11.71 -11.36
CA ASP A 28 43.04 -11.35 -12.22
C ASP A 28 41.73 -11.95 -11.68
N VAL A 29 41.80 -13.16 -11.11
CA VAL A 29 40.66 -13.83 -10.48
C VAL A 29 40.27 -13.10 -9.20
N ASP A 30 41.23 -12.78 -8.34
CA ASP A 30 40.98 -12.06 -7.08
C ASP A 30 40.32 -10.70 -7.33
N ALA A 31 40.87 -9.91 -8.25
CA ALA A 31 40.29 -8.62 -8.63
C ALA A 31 38.85 -8.75 -9.16
N PHE A 32 38.56 -9.84 -9.89
CA PHE A 32 37.22 -10.13 -10.37
C PHE A 32 36.26 -10.56 -9.26
N LEU A 33 36.73 -11.38 -8.31
CA LEU A 33 35.94 -11.80 -7.14
C LEU A 33 35.64 -10.63 -6.20
N ASP A 34 36.57 -9.68 -6.05
CA ASP A 34 36.34 -8.44 -5.30
C ASP A 34 35.19 -7.61 -5.90
N MET A 35 35.17 -7.46 -7.23
CA MET A 35 34.07 -6.76 -7.93
C MET A 35 32.73 -7.49 -7.72
N ILE A 36 32.70 -8.81 -7.87
CA ILE A 36 31.49 -9.61 -7.62
C ILE A 36 31.03 -9.47 -6.16
N SER A 37 31.98 -9.47 -5.22
CA SER A 37 31.72 -9.35 -3.79
C SER A 37 31.02 -8.01 -3.45
N GLU A 38 31.43 -6.92 -4.10
CA GLU A 38 30.77 -5.62 -3.97
C GLU A 38 29.39 -5.59 -4.63
N ASP A 39 29.21 -6.21 -5.80
CA ASP A 39 27.90 -6.33 -6.44
C ASP A 39 26.90 -7.10 -5.56
N TYR A 40 27.35 -8.20 -4.94
CA TYR A 40 26.52 -8.98 -4.00
C TYR A 40 26.08 -8.15 -2.79
N LYS A 41 26.97 -7.28 -2.27
CA LYS A 41 26.61 -6.33 -1.21
C LYS A 41 25.54 -5.36 -1.69
N LEU A 42 25.71 -4.77 -2.88
CA LEU A 42 24.76 -3.83 -3.45
C LEU A 42 23.39 -4.49 -3.73
N PHE A 43 23.38 -5.74 -4.20
CA PHE A 43 22.14 -6.49 -4.39
C PHE A 43 21.41 -6.72 -3.07
N ALA A 44 22.12 -7.16 -2.01
CA ALA A 44 21.53 -7.35 -0.69
C ALA A 44 20.95 -6.05 -0.13
N GLU A 45 21.65 -4.92 -0.28
CA GLU A 45 21.15 -3.61 0.14
C GLU A 45 19.91 -3.18 -0.65
N ASN A 46 19.90 -3.42 -1.96
CA ASN A 46 18.76 -3.08 -2.81
C ASN A 46 17.54 -3.96 -2.53
N GLU A 47 17.75 -5.24 -2.24
CA GLU A 47 16.69 -6.17 -1.82
C GLU A 47 16.08 -5.71 -0.49
N ALA A 48 16.91 -5.41 0.51
CA ALA A 48 16.43 -4.87 1.79
C ALA A 48 15.67 -3.54 1.63
N LYS A 49 16.09 -2.66 0.72
CA LYS A 49 15.37 -1.42 0.40
C LYS A 49 14.01 -1.70 -0.26
N LYS A 50 13.95 -2.66 -1.18
CA LYS A 50 12.70 -3.07 -1.84
C LYS A 50 11.73 -3.67 -0.84
N ASP A 51 12.19 -4.56 0.03
CA ASP A 51 11.36 -5.20 1.06
C ASP A 51 10.77 -4.17 2.01
N ARG A 52 11.58 -3.22 2.49
CA ARG A 52 11.08 -2.08 3.29
C ARG A 52 10.03 -1.30 2.52
N LYS A 53 10.24 -1.04 1.23
CA LYS A 53 9.29 -0.26 0.44
C LYS A 53 7.97 -1.01 0.23
N ILE A 54 8.03 -2.32 0.03
CA ILE A 54 6.85 -3.18 -0.05
C ILE A 54 6.07 -3.11 1.26
N GLN A 55 6.73 -3.28 2.40
CA GLN A 55 6.08 -3.19 3.71
C GLN A 55 5.41 -1.82 3.95
N GLU A 56 6.10 -0.72 3.61
CA GLU A 56 5.51 0.62 3.68
C GLU A 56 4.26 0.76 2.81
N LEU A 57 4.32 0.26 1.57
CA LEU A 57 3.21 0.33 0.62
C LEU A 57 2.04 -0.54 1.07
N GLU A 58 2.30 -1.72 1.63
CA GLU A 58 1.26 -2.60 2.17
C GLU A 58 0.54 -1.96 3.36
N ILE A 59 1.28 -1.31 4.27
CA ILE A 59 0.68 -0.57 5.39
C ILE A 59 -0.20 0.56 4.86
N ALA A 60 0.31 1.39 3.94
CA ALA A 60 -0.45 2.50 3.37
C ALA A 60 -1.67 2.01 2.59
N TYR A 61 -1.54 0.91 1.86
CA TYR A 61 -2.64 0.29 1.11
C TYR A 61 -3.74 -0.18 2.06
N ASN A 62 -3.39 -0.84 3.16
CA ASN A 62 -4.36 -1.32 4.15
C ASN A 62 -5.09 -0.17 4.85
N GLN A 63 -4.36 0.90 5.20
CA GLN A 63 -4.97 2.12 5.76
C GLN A 63 -5.97 2.75 4.79
N LEU A 64 -5.60 2.88 3.52
CA LEU A 64 -6.47 3.44 2.50
C LEU A 64 -7.69 2.55 2.23
N GLN A 65 -7.52 1.23 2.27
CA GLN A 65 -8.61 0.25 2.19
C GLN A 65 -9.61 0.44 3.34
N GLU A 66 -9.10 0.58 4.56
CA GLU A 66 -9.92 0.81 5.75
C GLU A 66 -10.71 2.12 5.64
N GLU A 67 -10.03 3.22 5.31
CA GLU A 67 -10.67 4.52 5.04
C GLU A 67 -11.76 4.41 3.98
N HIS A 68 -11.46 3.75 2.86
CA HIS A 68 -12.42 3.55 1.77
C HIS A 68 -13.65 2.77 2.25
N THR A 69 -13.49 1.71 3.05
CA THR A 69 -14.61 0.93 3.60
C THR A 69 -15.44 1.75 4.59
N ASN A 70 -14.80 2.54 5.45
CA ASN A 70 -15.48 3.41 6.41
C ASN A 70 -16.29 4.51 5.70
N VAL A 71 -15.73 5.14 4.67
CA VAL A 71 -16.43 6.14 3.85
C VAL A 71 -17.61 5.50 3.11
N LEU A 72 -17.44 4.31 2.54
CA LEU A 72 -18.53 3.59 1.88
C LEU A 72 -19.67 3.25 2.85
N ALA A 73 -19.34 2.80 4.06
CA ALA A 73 -20.31 2.50 5.11
C ALA A 73 -21.08 3.76 5.52
N ALA A 74 -20.37 4.87 5.76
CA ALA A 74 -20.99 6.16 6.09
C ALA A 74 -21.91 6.64 4.96
N LEU A 75 -21.47 6.55 3.71
CA LEU A 75 -22.23 6.99 2.55
C LEU A 75 -23.48 6.13 2.32
N LYS A 76 -23.40 4.82 2.60
CA LYS A 76 -24.57 3.92 2.58
C LYS A 76 -25.57 4.27 3.68
N LEU A 77 -25.11 4.52 4.90
CA LEU A 77 -25.94 4.98 6.02
C LEU A 77 -26.64 6.30 5.71
N THR A 78 -25.91 7.30 5.19
CA THR A 78 -26.50 8.59 4.80
C THR A 78 -27.54 8.45 3.70
N LYS A 79 -27.28 7.60 2.68
CA LYS A 79 -28.27 7.31 1.62
C LYS A 79 -29.52 6.64 2.18
N GLN A 80 -29.37 5.66 3.07
CA GLN A 80 -30.49 4.99 3.71
C GLN A 80 -31.32 5.96 4.56
N GLN A 81 -30.66 6.82 5.34
CA GLN A 81 -31.34 7.87 6.12
C GLN A 81 -32.07 8.86 5.22
N GLN A 82 -31.47 9.28 4.11
CA GLN A 82 -32.14 10.14 3.12
C GLN A 82 -33.38 9.45 2.51
N GLU A 83 -33.29 8.16 2.16
CA GLU A 83 -34.42 7.41 1.64
C GLU A 83 -35.53 7.21 2.68
N GLU A 84 -35.20 6.95 3.94
CA GLU A 84 -36.17 6.85 5.03
C GLU A 84 -36.87 8.19 5.30
N LEU A 85 -36.13 9.29 5.33
CA LEU A 85 -36.68 10.64 5.45
C LEU A 85 -37.59 10.99 4.27
N ALA A 86 -37.22 10.58 3.05
CA ALA A 86 -38.06 10.73 1.87
C ALA A 86 -39.37 9.90 1.98
N LYS A 87 -39.28 8.65 2.46
CA LYS A 87 -40.44 7.76 2.68
C LYS A 87 -41.37 8.26 3.80
N GLN A 88 -40.83 8.85 4.86
CA GLN A 88 -41.60 9.49 5.92
C GLN A 88 -42.23 10.82 5.49
N GLY A 89 -42.06 11.24 4.23
CA GLY A 89 -42.65 12.47 3.70
C GLY A 89 -41.98 13.74 4.24
N LEU A 90 -40.82 13.62 4.90
CA LEU A 90 -40.02 14.73 5.44
C LEU A 90 -39.02 15.26 4.39
N SER A 91 -39.35 15.14 3.10
CA SER A 91 -38.58 15.80 2.03
C SER A 91 -38.55 17.31 2.29
N SER A 92 -37.41 17.98 2.05
CA SER A 92 -37.25 19.41 2.31
C SER A 92 -38.36 20.26 1.67
N SER A 93 -38.83 19.87 0.47
CA SER A 93 -39.98 20.50 -0.18
C SER A 93 -41.30 20.30 0.55
N ALA A 94 -41.54 19.10 1.10
CA ALA A 94 -42.74 18.78 1.87
C ALA A 94 -42.74 19.45 3.25
N LEU A 95 -41.58 19.56 3.90
CA LEU A 95 -41.41 20.35 5.12
C LEU A 95 -41.74 21.83 4.91
N VAL A 96 -41.21 22.44 3.84
CA VAL A 96 -41.53 23.84 3.50
C VAL A 96 -43.03 24.02 3.24
N LYS A 97 -43.68 23.09 2.53
CA LYS A 97 -45.15 23.14 2.33
C LYS A 97 -45.92 23.04 3.65
N ARG A 98 -45.49 22.17 4.57
CA ARG A 98 -46.15 21.98 5.87
C ARG A 98 -45.97 23.19 6.80
N ILE A 99 -44.77 23.79 6.81
CA ILE A 99 -44.50 25.05 7.52
C ILE A 99 -45.36 26.17 6.94
N SER A 100 -45.40 26.32 5.61
CA SER A 100 -46.23 27.34 4.96
C SER A 100 -47.74 27.18 5.26
N MET A 101 -48.24 25.95 5.35
CA MET A 101 -49.62 25.68 5.77
C MET A 101 -49.86 26.05 7.24
N LEU A 102 -48.90 25.77 8.13
CA LEU A 102 -48.98 26.12 9.55
C LEU A 102 -48.92 27.64 9.76
N GLU A 103 -48.05 28.34 9.03
CA GLU A 103 -47.97 29.81 9.05
C GLU A 103 -49.29 30.42 8.62
N LYS A 104 -49.86 29.94 7.50
CA LYS A 104 -51.15 30.44 7.02
C LYS A 104 -52.28 30.21 8.03
N ALA A 105 -52.35 29.02 8.66
CA ALA A 105 -53.37 28.71 9.66
C ALA A 105 -53.23 29.55 10.95
N ASN A 106 -52.02 29.95 11.31
CA ASN A 106 -51.80 30.89 12.41
C ASN A 106 -52.14 32.33 12.01
N SER A 107 -51.83 32.77 10.79
CA SER A 107 -52.19 34.10 10.30
C SER A 107 -53.69 34.33 10.15
N GLU A 108 -54.48 33.27 9.99
CA GLU A 108 -55.95 33.34 9.93
C GLU A 108 -56.62 33.35 11.33
N LYS A 109 -55.84 33.16 12.41
CA LYS A 109 -56.33 33.14 13.79
C LYS A 109 -56.13 34.46 14.56
N ASP A 110 -55.33 35.37 14.03
CA ASP A 110 -55.14 36.75 14.50
C ASP A 110 -56.02 37.73 13.69
#